data_AF-A0A7V3VY19-F1
#
_entry.id   AF-A0A7V3VY19-F1
#
_cell.length_a   1.000
_cell.length_b   1.000
_cell.length_c   1.000
_cell.angle_alpha   90.00
_cell.angle_beta   90.00
_cell.angle_gamma   90.00
#
_symmetry.space_group_name_H-M   'P 1'
#
loop_
_entity.id
_entity.type
_entity.pdbx_description
1 polymer ?
#
loop_
_entity_poly.entity_id
_entity_poly.type
_entity_poly.pdbx_seq_one_letter_code
_entity_poly.pdbx_strand_id
1 'polypeptide(L)'
;MRSLKCLNGMALLVLASAASFASAQFAPETLPPPGGTLSAPQAVPELPPPAALPLRPMTVSEFVASFKPLPGKYEVLLIHPKTGCPVKVCFTLPPGCIRNVRFTGHRIVFDYKCHRDVVIRFLCCGKVWVRG
;
A
#
# COMPACT_ATOMS: atom_id res chain seq x y z
N MET A 1 9.61 38.42 -6.50
CA MET A 1 10.34 38.49 -5.21
C MET A 1 9.51 39.25 -4.18
N ARG A 2 8.66 38.57 -3.39
CA ARG A 2 8.08 38.99 -2.08
C ARG A 2 7.39 37.73 -1.53
N SER A 3 7.40 37.31 -0.28
CA SER A 3 8.12 37.67 0.93
C SER A 3 7.88 36.46 1.84
N LEU A 4 8.92 35.72 2.20
CA LEU A 4 8.85 34.67 3.23
C LEU A 4 8.92 35.37 4.59
N LYS A 5 7.94 35.14 5.48
CA LYS A 5 8.06 35.27 6.94
C LYS A 5 6.72 34.93 7.60
N CYS A 6 6.73 33.87 8.41
CA CYS A 6 6.36 33.86 9.84
C CYS A 6 6.21 32.39 10.25
N LEU A 7 7.23 31.80 10.89
CA LEU A 7 7.55 31.85 12.32
C LEU A 7 6.56 31.05 13.19
N ASN A 8 7.14 30.15 13.98
CA ASN A 8 6.69 29.63 15.25
C ASN A 8 5.47 28.69 15.32
N GLY A 9 5.81 27.41 15.53
CA GLY A 9 4.93 26.41 16.08
C GLY A 9 5.72 25.24 16.66
N MET A 10 6.72 25.55 17.50
CA MET A 10 7.39 24.57 18.35
C MET A 10 6.38 24.05 19.38
N ALA A 11 5.85 22.85 19.17
CA ALA A 11 5.12 22.10 20.18
C ALA A 11 5.92 20.84 20.49
N LEU A 12 6.62 20.90 21.61
CA LEU A 12 7.46 19.87 22.20
C LEU A 12 6.74 19.41 23.46
N LEU A 13 6.17 18.20 23.47
CA LEU A 13 5.52 17.53 24.63
C LEU A 13 5.07 16.14 24.11
N VAL A 14 5.26 14.97 24.71
CA VAL A 14 5.76 14.51 26.02
C VAL A 14 6.36 13.12 25.81
N LEU A 15 7.35 12.81 26.65
CA LEU A 15 7.96 11.52 26.91
C LEU A 15 6.99 10.39 27.30
N ALA A 16 7.56 9.19 27.24
CA ALA A 16 7.22 8.00 28.02
C ALA A 16 6.00 7.18 27.57
N SER A 17 6.30 6.02 26.99
CA SER A 17 5.85 4.77 27.61
C SER A 17 6.77 3.62 27.19
N ALA A 18 7.59 3.18 28.12
CA ALA A 18 8.23 1.87 28.08
C ALA A 18 7.20 0.85 28.61
N ALA A 19 6.89 -0.16 27.81
CA ALA A 19 6.19 -1.35 28.30
C ALA A 19 6.70 -2.59 27.57
N SER A 20 7.62 -3.25 28.26
CA SER A 20 7.72 -4.69 28.46
C SER A 20 7.77 -5.61 27.25
N PHE A 21 8.96 -6.19 27.09
CA PHE A 21 9.22 -7.48 26.49
C PHE A 21 8.25 -8.54 27.05
N ALA A 22 7.47 -9.16 26.17
CA ALA A 22 6.80 -10.42 26.45
C ALA A 22 7.52 -11.51 25.65
N SER A 23 8.48 -12.16 26.30
CA SER A 23 9.04 -13.44 25.86
C SER A 23 7.93 -14.48 25.93
N ALA A 24 7.41 -14.90 24.77
CA ALA A 24 6.63 -16.13 24.67
C ALA A 24 7.60 -17.30 24.52
N GLN A 25 7.49 -18.22 25.46
CA GLN A 25 8.35 -19.38 25.67
C GLN A 25 8.12 -20.43 24.58
N PHE A 26 9.21 -21.07 24.16
CA PHE A 26 9.17 -22.33 23.42
C PHE A 26 8.43 -23.39 24.23
N ALA A 27 7.45 -24.04 23.60
CA ALA A 27 6.85 -25.27 24.11
C ALA A 27 7.45 -26.49 23.35
N PRO A 28 7.73 -27.62 24.02
CA PRO A 28 8.32 -28.81 23.41
C PRO A 28 7.32 -29.63 22.58
N GLU A 29 7.84 -30.29 21.55
CA GLU A 29 7.15 -31.30 20.74
C GLU A 29 6.50 -32.42 21.59
N THR A 30 5.30 -32.83 21.21
CA THR A 30 4.71 -34.12 21.61
C THR A 30 4.00 -34.73 20.41
N LEU A 31 4.40 -35.96 20.08
CA LEU A 31 3.94 -36.84 19.00
C LEU A 31 3.74 -38.23 19.64
N PRO A 32 2.89 -39.18 19.17
CA PRO A 32 1.68 -39.18 18.32
C PRO A 32 0.47 -39.86 19.06
N PRO A 33 -0.65 -40.20 18.39
CA PRO A 33 -0.81 -41.59 17.92
C PRO A 33 -1.45 -41.76 16.52
N PRO A 34 -1.33 -42.95 15.90
CA PRO A 34 -1.88 -43.26 14.57
C PRO A 34 -3.35 -43.70 14.67
N GLY A 35 -4.25 -43.04 13.96
CA GLY A 35 -5.66 -43.40 13.88
C GLY A 35 -6.25 -42.91 12.58
N GLY A 36 -6.49 -43.83 11.66
CA GLY A 36 -7.00 -43.51 10.33
C GLY A 36 -8.42 -42.97 10.36
N THR A 37 -8.67 -41.99 9.50
CA THR A 37 -9.92 -41.89 8.75
C THR A 37 -9.60 -41.12 7.47
N LEU A 38 -9.81 -41.75 6.33
CA LEU A 38 -9.81 -41.10 5.01
C LEU A 38 -10.89 -40.01 5.00
N SER A 39 -10.54 -38.82 5.45
CA SER A 39 -11.36 -37.63 5.21
C SER A 39 -11.14 -37.22 3.76
N ALA A 40 -12.20 -37.37 2.97
CA ALA A 40 -12.28 -36.87 1.61
C ALA A 40 -11.80 -35.41 1.55
N PRO A 41 -11.04 -35.00 0.51
CA PRO A 41 -10.61 -33.61 0.38
C PRO A 41 -11.85 -32.71 0.35
N GLN A 42 -12.09 -31.99 1.45
CA GLN A 42 -13.00 -30.85 1.40
C GLN A 42 -12.36 -29.87 0.43
N ALA A 43 -13.00 -29.70 -0.74
CA ALA A 43 -12.67 -28.66 -1.68
C ALA A 43 -12.88 -27.33 -0.96
N VAL A 44 -11.81 -26.81 -0.36
CA VAL A 44 -11.72 -25.43 0.10
C VAL A 44 -12.12 -24.59 -1.11
N PRO A 45 -13.13 -23.69 -1.00
CA PRO A 45 -13.38 -22.71 -2.03
C PRO A 45 -12.09 -21.91 -2.19
N GLU A 46 -11.31 -22.26 -3.21
CA GLU A 46 -10.08 -21.57 -3.56
C GLU A 46 -10.50 -20.15 -3.88
N LEU A 47 -10.29 -19.26 -2.92
CA LEU A 47 -10.46 -17.83 -3.11
C LEU A 47 -9.63 -17.49 -4.36
N PRO A 48 -10.23 -16.93 -5.43
CA PRO A 48 -9.50 -16.66 -6.65
C PRO A 48 -8.24 -15.87 -6.28
N PRO A 49 -7.04 -16.34 -6.69
CA PRO A 49 -5.80 -15.67 -6.35
C PRO A 49 -5.92 -14.20 -6.75
N PRO A 50 -5.43 -13.25 -5.92
CA PRO A 50 -5.42 -11.83 -6.27
C PRO A 50 -4.84 -11.70 -7.68
N ALA A 51 -5.67 -11.23 -8.61
CA ALA A 51 -5.37 -11.22 -10.04
C ALA A 51 -3.91 -10.80 -10.27
N ALA A 52 -3.10 -11.70 -10.85
CA ALA A 52 -1.71 -11.44 -11.15
C ALA A 52 -1.64 -10.16 -11.99
N LEU A 53 -1.10 -9.09 -11.39
CA LEU A 53 -1.02 -7.80 -12.04
C LEU A 53 -0.17 -7.94 -13.31
N PRO A 54 -0.53 -7.27 -14.41
CA PRO A 54 0.12 -7.44 -15.69
C PRO A 54 1.64 -7.18 -15.57
N LEU A 55 2.44 -8.14 -16.05
CA LEU A 55 3.90 -8.07 -16.06
C LEU A 55 4.44 -6.91 -16.92
N ARG A 56 3.60 -6.31 -17.77
CA ARG A 56 3.98 -5.17 -18.62
C ARG A 56 3.83 -3.87 -17.85
N PRO A 57 4.88 -3.01 -17.84
CA PRO A 57 4.75 -1.65 -17.34
C PRO A 57 3.63 -0.92 -18.09
N MET A 58 2.70 -0.32 -17.35
CA MET A 58 1.62 0.48 -17.95
C MET A 58 1.88 1.98 -17.76
N THR A 59 1.35 2.81 -18.65
CA THR A 59 1.41 4.25 -18.43
C THR A 59 0.54 4.65 -17.24
N VAL A 60 0.86 5.79 -16.60
CA VAL A 60 0.07 6.27 -15.46
C VAL A 60 -1.38 6.58 -15.85
N SER A 61 -1.61 7.06 -17.07
CA SER A 61 -2.95 7.32 -17.61
C SER A 61 -3.75 6.03 -17.79
N GLU A 62 -3.15 4.98 -18.36
CA GLU A 62 -3.80 3.67 -18.52
C GLU A 62 -4.11 3.05 -17.16
N PHE A 63 -3.19 3.17 -16.21
CA PHE A 63 -3.41 2.74 -14.84
C PHE A 63 -4.64 3.42 -14.25
N VAL A 64 -4.71 4.75 -14.25
CA VAL A 64 -5.85 5.47 -13.66
C VAL A 64 -7.17 5.18 -14.37
N ALA A 65 -7.15 4.96 -15.69
CA ALA A 65 -8.35 4.63 -16.45
C ALA A 65 -8.89 3.21 -16.17
N SER A 66 -8.00 2.25 -15.89
CA SER A 66 -8.38 0.83 -15.69
C SER A 66 -8.47 0.42 -14.22
N PHE A 67 -7.85 1.18 -13.31
CA PHE A 67 -7.72 0.80 -11.91
C PHE A 67 -9.06 0.93 -11.17
N LYS A 68 -9.52 -0.19 -10.62
CA LYS A 68 -10.67 -0.26 -9.73
C LYS A 68 -10.15 -0.33 -8.30
N PRO A 69 -10.17 0.78 -7.54
CA PRO A 69 -9.48 0.82 -6.28
C PRO A 69 -10.26 0.05 -5.20
N LEU A 70 -9.57 -0.83 -4.48
CA LEU A 70 -10.07 -1.52 -3.30
C LEU A 70 -9.12 -1.27 -2.12
N PRO A 71 -9.55 -1.45 -0.86
CA PRO A 71 -8.64 -1.40 0.27
C PRO A 71 -7.60 -2.52 0.21
N GLY A 72 -6.34 -2.21 0.47
CA GLY A 72 -5.27 -3.21 0.45
C GLY A 72 -3.90 -2.67 0.09
N LYS A 73 -2.92 -3.56 0.04
CA LYS A 73 -1.55 -3.27 -0.42
C LYS A 73 -1.46 -3.57 -1.92
N TYR A 74 -0.86 -2.65 -2.65
CA TYR A 74 -0.67 -2.72 -4.10
C TYR A 74 0.80 -2.63 -4.44
N GLU A 75 1.21 -3.42 -5.43
CA GLU A 75 2.52 -3.37 -6.06
C GLU A 75 2.30 -3.35 -7.57
N VAL A 76 2.56 -2.20 -8.20
CA VAL A 76 2.29 -2.00 -9.63
C VAL A 76 3.55 -1.53 -10.35
N LEU A 77 3.70 -1.95 -11.61
CA LEU A 77 4.79 -1.51 -12.47
C LEU A 77 4.27 -0.42 -13.42
N LEU A 78 4.71 0.83 -13.22
CA LEU A 78 4.26 1.99 -13.98
C LEU A 78 5.40 2.60 -14.78
N ILE A 79 5.11 3.15 -15.96
CA ILE A 79 6.05 4.00 -16.70
C ILE A 79 6.14 5.36 -16.00
N HIS A 80 7.33 5.73 -15.53
CA HIS A 80 7.56 6.99 -14.84
C HIS A 80 7.40 8.19 -15.81
N PRO A 81 6.48 9.13 -15.56
CA PRO A 81 6.05 10.13 -16.55
C PRO A 81 7.13 11.14 -16.94
N LYS A 82 8.22 11.25 -16.17
CA LYS A 82 9.36 12.14 -16.47
C LYS A 82 10.54 11.46 -17.13
N THR A 83 10.77 10.18 -16.83
CA THR A 83 11.98 9.46 -17.27
C THR A 83 11.66 8.46 -18.37
N GLY A 84 10.39 8.08 -18.54
CA GLY A 84 9.97 7.02 -19.46
C GLY A 84 10.36 5.61 -19.01
N CYS A 85 11.05 5.47 -17.89
CA CYS A 85 11.50 4.17 -17.39
C CYS A 85 10.41 3.49 -16.55
N PRO A 86 10.30 2.16 -16.61
CA PRO A 86 9.48 1.40 -15.67
C PRO A 86 9.94 1.61 -14.22
N VAL A 87 9.00 1.86 -13.33
CA VAL A 87 9.23 1.98 -11.90
C VAL A 87 8.20 1.17 -11.12
N LYS A 88 8.69 0.43 -10.12
CA LYS A 88 7.84 -0.32 -9.21
C LYS A 88 7.30 0.60 -8.14
N VAL A 89 5.99 0.65 -7.99
CA VAL A 89 5.30 1.49 -7.02
C VAL A 89 4.53 0.63 -6.04
N CYS A 90 4.90 0.71 -4.76
CA CYS A 90 4.23 0.03 -3.67
C CYS A 90 3.45 1.05 -2.85
N PHE A 91 2.15 0.84 -2.63
CA PHE A 91 1.32 1.72 -1.82
C PHE A 91 0.18 0.94 -1.15
N THR A 92 -0.40 1.53 -0.10
CA THR A 92 -1.53 0.94 0.62
C THR A 92 -2.72 1.87 0.50
N LEU A 93 -3.86 1.33 0.11
CA LEU A 93 -5.15 2.01 0.12
C LEU A 93 -5.88 1.68 1.42
N PRO A 94 -6.18 2.68 2.29
CA PRO A 94 -6.95 2.44 3.49
C PRO A 94 -8.39 2.00 3.16
N PRO A 95 -9.08 1.35 4.11
CA PRO A 95 -10.52 1.13 4.00
C PRO A 95 -11.25 2.46 3.86
N GLY A 96 -12.36 2.47 3.13
CA GLY A 96 -13.21 3.65 2.95
C GLY A 96 -13.69 3.84 1.51
N CYS A 97 -14.50 4.88 1.31
CA CYS A 97 -15.04 5.21 0.00
C CYS A 97 -14.13 6.21 -0.71
N ILE A 98 -13.47 5.75 -1.77
CA ILE A 98 -12.75 6.62 -2.70
C ILE A 98 -13.77 7.36 -3.55
N ARG A 99 -13.68 8.69 -3.54
CA ARG A 99 -14.53 9.56 -4.34
C ARG A 99 -14.05 9.63 -5.77
N ASN A 100 -12.74 9.72 -5.97
CA ASN A 100 -12.15 9.89 -7.29
C ASN A 100 -10.67 9.46 -7.28
N VAL A 101 -10.17 9.01 -8.43
CA VAL A 101 -8.75 8.79 -8.69
C VAL A 101 -8.33 9.75 -9.79
N ARG A 102 -7.39 10.64 -9.50
CA ARG A 102 -6.97 11.69 -10.44
C ARG A 102 -5.50 11.59 -10.75
N PHE A 103 -5.16 11.77 -12.02
CA PHE A 103 -3.79 11.96 -12.48
C PHE A 103 -3.55 13.44 -12.82
N THR A 104 -2.44 14.00 -12.35
CA THR A 104 -2.03 15.38 -12.69
C THR A 104 -0.55 15.41 -13.06
N GLY A 105 -0.22 14.92 -14.26
CA GLY A 105 1.11 14.98 -14.89
C GLY A 105 2.21 14.17 -14.20
N HIS A 106 2.48 14.43 -12.93
CA HIS A 106 3.53 13.80 -12.12
C HIS A 106 3.03 13.33 -10.74
N ARG A 107 1.71 13.28 -10.53
CA ARG A 107 1.13 12.73 -9.30
C ARG A 107 -0.20 12.02 -9.55
N ILE A 108 -0.46 10.96 -8.79
CA ILE A 108 -1.75 10.27 -8.68
C ILE A 108 -2.31 10.60 -7.30
N VAL A 109 -3.59 10.95 -7.23
CA VAL A 109 -4.29 11.26 -5.99
C VAL A 109 -5.52 10.36 -5.89
N PHE A 110 -5.61 9.60 -4.82
CA PHE A 110 -6.80 8.87 -4.40
C PHE A 110 -7.54 9.74 -3.38
N ASP A 111 -8.60 10.40 -3.85
CA ASP A 111 -9.43 11.33 -3.06
C ASP A 111 -10.39 10.51 -2.20
N TYR A 112 -10.22 10.55 -0.87
CA TYR A 112 -11.06 9.84 0.08
C TYR A 112 -12.06 10.78 0.75
N LYS A 113 -13.31 10.33 0.91
CA LYS A 113 -14.35 11.17 1.56
C LYS A 113 -14.09 11.40 3.05
N CYS A 114 -13.63 10.36 3.76
CA CYS A 114 -13.53 10.34 5.24
C CYS A 114 -12.11 10.06 5.75
N HIS A 115 -11.15 9.83 4.86
CA HIS A 115 -9.77 9.51 5.19
C HIS A 115 -8.83 10.53 4.52
N ARG A 116 -7.55 10.48 4.89
CA ARG A 116 -6.54 11.26 4.20
C ARG A 116 -6.34 10.72 2.79
N ASP A 117 -6.12 11.62 1.84
CA ASP A 117 -5.80 11.25 0.46
C ASP A 117 -4.50 10.46 0.41
N VAL A 118 -4.49 9.41 -0.40
CA VAL A 118 -3.25 8.72 -0.76
C VAL A 118 -2.69 9.40 -2.00
N VAL A 119 -1.45 9.86 -1.91
CA VAL A 119 -0.77 10.61 -2.97
C VAL A 119 0.50 9.90 -3.38
N ILE A 120 0.59 9.55 -4.66
CA ILE A 120 1.80 9.03 -5.29
C ILE A 120 2.40 10.17 -6.13
N ARG A 121 3.65 10.55 -5.87
CA ARG A 121 4.37 11.57 -6.63
C ARG A 121 5.57 10.96 -7.36
N PHE A 122 5.70 11.30 -8.63
CA PHE A 122 6.82 10.96 -9.49
C PHE A 122 7.79 12.15 -9.52
N LEU A 123 8.97 11.98 -8.92
CA LEU A 123 9.99 13.02 -8.80
C LEU A 123 10.87 13.07 -10.05
N CYS A 124 11.43 14.22 -10.40
CA CYS A 124 12.25 14.37 -11.61
C CYS A 124 13.49 13.45 -11.65
N CYS A 125 13.98 12.99 -10.50
CA CYS A 125 15.10 12.06 -10.40
C CYS A 125 14.73 10.57 -10.61
N GLY A 126 13.51 10.27 -11.07
CA GLY A 126 13.02 8.90 -11.28
C GLY A 126 12.56 8.20 -10.00
N LYS A 127 12.63 8.88 -8.84
CA LYS A 127 12.14 8.37 -7.56
C LYS A 127 10.64 8.55 -7.43
N VAL A 128 10.01 7.64 -6.70
CA VAL A 128 8.59 7.70 -6.36
C VAL A 128 8.45 7.97 -4.87
N TRP A 129 7.59 8.92 -4.53
CA TRP A 129 7.24 9.25 -3.16
C TRP A 129 5.77 8.94 -2.92
N VAL A 130 5.46 8.27 -1.83
CA VAL A 130 4.10 7.87 -1.46
C VAL A 130 3.77 8.45 -0.10
N ARG A 131 2.59 9.06 0.00
CA ARG A 131 1.99 9.52 1.27
C ARG A 131 0.59 8.94 1.39
N GLY A 132 0.27 8.42 2.57
CA GLY A 132 -1.07 7.98 2.98
C GLY A 132 -1.40 8.46 4.39
#